data_AF-A0A227JBL3-F1
#
_entry.id   AF-A0A227JBL3-F1
#
_cell.length_a   1.000
_cell.length_b   1.000
_cell.length_c   1.000
_cell.angle_alpha   90.00
_cell.angle_beta   90.00
_cell.angle_gamma   90.00
#
_symmetry.space_group_name_H-M   'P 1'
#
loop_
_entity.id
_entity.type
_entity.pdbx_description
1 polymer ?
#
loop_
_entity_poly.entity_id
_entity_poly.type
_entity_poly.pdbx_seq_one_letter_code
_entity_poly.pdbx_strand_id
1 'polypeptide(L)'
;MTDSKKPSAKKAPAKKSTASKGTTKRPRRTPSKKPTNDKRSWLKVLWSFSWKAGVALAAVLLFVGIYLDSVVKERFDGQLFELPTVVYARILNLNPGENITIQELRNELDVLNYRKVSQPRYPGEYSSSSTRVELIRRPFEFADGPEPDRHVMLHFSDSGLQRIQSLESKGDLGYLRLEPKMLGMLEKDRDEQRLFLRRDQFPEILVDALLATEDRD
;
A
#
# COMPACT_ATOMS: atom_id res chain seq x y z
N MET A 1 -84.34 59.60 -67.83
CA MET A 1 -84.60 61.05 -67.74
C MET A 1 -84.31 61.51 -66.31
N THR A 2 -83.28 62.29 -65.98
CA THR A 2 -82.83 63.63 -66.43
C THR A 2 -83.46 64.78 -65.63
N ASP A 3 -82.60 65.45 -64.86
CA ASP A 3 -82.48 66.91 -64.71
C ASP A 3 -83.51 67.81 -63.99
N SER A 4 -83.05 68.33 -62.84
CA SER A 4 -82.72 69.75 -62.60
C SER A 4 -83.77 70.85 -62.35
N LYS A 5 -83.53 71.55 -61.21
CA LYS A 5 -83.58 73.02 -60.97
C LYS A 5 -84.91 73.78 -60.67
N LYS A 6 -85.04 74.17 -59.38
CA LYS A 6 -85.25 75.56 -58.84
C LYS A 6 -86.63 76.26 -59.10
N PRO A 7 -86.95 77.42 -58.45
CA PRO A 7 -86.41 78.04 -57.22
C PRO A 7 -87.45 78.66 -56.22
N SER A 8 -86.98 79.05 -55.02
CA SER A 8 -87.44 80.23 -54.22
C SER A 8 -88.78 80.16 -53.42
N ALA A 9 -89.03 80.93 -52.35
CA ALA A 9 -88.29 81.21 -51.09
C ALA A 9 -89.13 82.12 -50.14
N LYS A 10 -89.01 81.99 -48.81
CA LYS A 10 -89.16 83.10 -47.83
C LYS A 10 -88.60 82.76 -46.42
N LYS A 11 -88.33 83.80 -45.62
CA LYS A 11 -87.81 83.82 -44.22
C LYS A 11 -89.00 83.89 -43.21
N ALA A 12 -88.89 83.87 -41.88
CA ALA A 12 -87.89 84.48 -40.96
C ALA A 12 -87.90 83.86 -39.50
N PRO A 13 -87.28 84.44 -38.43
CA PRO A 13 -86.01 83.88 -37.90
C PRO A 13 -85.75 83.90 -36.35
N ALA A 14 -84.51 83.56 -35.94
CA ALA A 14 -83.78 83.94 -34.70
C ALA A 14 -84.15 83.24 -33.36
N LYS A 15 -83.27 82.96 -32.36
CA LYS A 15 -81.82 83.23 -31.98
C LYS A 15 -81.37 82.13 -30.96
N LYS A 16 -80.12 81.88 -30.51
CA LYS A 16 -78.74 82.36 -30.81
C LYS A 16 -77.73 81.18 -30.98
N SER A 17 -77.07 80.51 -29.99
CA SER A 17 -77.05 80.58 -28.50
C SER A 17 -75.66 80.80 -27.85
N THR A 18 -74.59 80.03 -28.18
CA THR A 18 -73.13 80.09 -27.77
C THR A 18 -72.68 79.40 -26.46
N ALA A 19 -71.47 78.83 -26.29
CA ALA A 19 -70.21 78.80 -27.11
C ALA A 19 -69.86 77.37 -27.68
N SER A 20 -68.67 76.70 -27.68
CA SER A 20 -67.28 76.86 -27.14
C SER A 20 -66.24 75.99 -27.94
N LYS A 21 -64.96 75.79 -27.51
CA LYS A 21 -63.87 75.02 -28.21
C LYS A 21 -62.80 74.32 -27.30
N GLY A 22 -62.10 73.25 -27.74
CA GLY A 22 -60.88 72.72 -27.05
C GLY A 22 -60.20 71.35 -27.42
N THR A 23 -59.72 71.13 -28.66
CA THR A 23 -58.58 70.24 -29.11
C THR A 23 -58.18 68.85 -28.46
N THR A 24 -58.53 67.75 -29.14
CA THR A 24 -57.71 66.63 -29.71
C THR A 24 -56.46 65.98 -29.03
N LYS A 25 -56.45 64.63 -28.86
CA LYS A 25 -55.36 63.67 -29.27
C LYS A 25 -55.72 62.15 -29.17
N ARG A 26 -54.87 61.27 -29.75
CA ARG A 26 -55.05 59.81 -30.01
C ARG A 26 -54.70 58.87 -28.82
N PRO A 27 -55.24 57.63 -28.78
CA PRO A 27 -54.86 56.58 -27.81
C PRO A 27 -53.57 55.83 -28.20
N ARG A 28 -52.91 55.20 -27.20
CA ARG A 28 -51.66 54.42 -27.36
C ARG A 28 -51.83 52.99 -26.83
N ARG A 29 -51.57 51.97 -27.65
CA ARG A 29 -51.52 50.56 -27.23
C ARG A 29 -50.32 50.30 -26.30
N THR A 30 -50.52 49.44 -25.30
CA THR A 30 -49.46 48.80 -24.50
C THR A 30 -49.37 47.30 -24.86
N PRO A 31 -48.16 46.69 -24.85
CA PRO A 31 -47.98 45.27 -25.18
C PRO A 31 -48.15 44.37 -23.94
N SER A 32 -48.68 43.17 -24.13
CA SER A 32 -48.65 42.13 -23.09
C SER A 32 -47.25 41.54 -22.97
N LYS A 33 -46.74 41.41 -21.74
CA LYS A 33 -45.49 40.69 -21.46
C LYS A 33 -45.78 39.19 -21.34
N LYS A 34 -45.09 38.35 -22.10
CA LYS A 34 -45.05 36.90 -21.83
C LYS A 34 -44.30 36.67 -20.49
N PRO A 35 -44.68 35.68 -19.67
CA PRO A 35 -43.94 35.35 -18.46
C PRO A 35 -42.53 34.86 -18.83
N THR A 36 -41.51 35.47 -18.24
CA THR A 36 -40.11 35.04 -18.38
C THR A 36 -39.89 33.73 -17.61
N ASN A 37 -39.07 32.85 -18.17
CA ASN A 37 -38.81 31.54 -17.58
C ASN A 37 -37.68 31.62 -16.54
N ASP A 38 -37.86 32.47 -15.53
CA ASP A 38 -36.84 32.78 -14.51
C ASP A 38 -36.46 31.56 -13.65
N LYS A 39 -37.35 30.55 -13.62
CA LYS A 39 -37.07 29.22 -13.08
C LYS A 39 -35.94 28.47 -13.80
N ARG A 40 -35.44 28.93 -14.95
CA ARG A 40 -34.21 28.43 -15.61
C ARG A 40 -32.95 29.27 -15.32
N SER A 41 -33.08 30.40 -14.64
CA SER A 41 -31.94 31.27 -14.28
C SER A 41 -31.28 30.82 -12.96
N TRP A 42 -32.06 30.74 -11.87
CA TRP A 42 -31.56 30.32 -10.56
C TRP A 42 -30.91 28.92 -10.58
N LEU A 43 -31.44 27.96 -11.34
CA LEU A 43 -30.83 26.64 -11.54
C LEU A 43 -29.42 26.71 -12.15
N LYS A 44 -29.16 27.65 -13.08
CA LYS A 44 -27.81 27.86 -13.65
C LYS A 44 -26.87 28.50 -12.63
N VAL A 45 -27.37 29.41 -11.79
CA VAL A 45 -26.59 30.01 -10.70
C VAL A 45 -26.20 28.94 -9.69
N LEU A 46 -27.16 28.13 -9.23
CA LEU A 46 -26.92 27.00 -8.34
C LEU A 46 -25.90 26.02 -8.94
N TRP A 47 -26.09 25.59 -10.20
CA TRP A 47 -25.13 24.72 -10.90
C TRP A 47 -23.72 25.34 -10.95
N SER A 48 -23.61 26.64 -11.22
CA SER A 48 -22.31 27.34 -11.24
C SER A 48 -21.65 27.43 -9.86
N PHE A 49 -22.43 27.51 -8.79
CA PHE A 49 -21.94 27.45 -7.41
C PHE A 49 -21.52 26.03 -7.03
N SER A 50 -22.33 25.01 -7.34
CA SER A 50 -22.00 23.60 -7.13
C SER A 50 -20.74 23.19 -7.89
N TRP A 51 -20.56 23.64 -9.14
CA TRP A 51 -19.34 23.42 -9.91
C TRP A 51 -18.12 24.08 -9.25
N LYS A 52 -18.22 25.36 -8.84
CA LYS A 52 -17.12 26.06 -8.14
C LYS A 52 -16.78 25.40 -6.80
N ALA A 53 -17.78 24.96 -6.04
CA ALA A 53 -17.59 24.24 -4.78
C ALA A 53 -16.95 22.86 -5.00
N GLY A 54 -17.36 22.13 -6.04
CA GLY A 54 -16.75 20.86 -6.44
C GLY A 54 -15.30 21.02 -6.88
N VAL A 55 -14.97 22.05 -7.67
CA VAL A 55 -13.59 22.38 -8.05
C VAL A 55 -12.75 22.79 -6.83
N ALA A 56 -13.31 23.58 -5.90
CA ALA A 56 -12.63 23.95 -4.66
C ALA A 56 -12.36 22.72 -3.77
N LEU A 57 -13.34 21.83 -3.62
CA LEU A 57 -13.19 20.56 -2.89
C LEU A 57 -12.14 19.66 -3.56
N ALA A 58 -12.16 19.53 -4.88
CA ALA A 58 -11.16 18.76 -5.62
C ALA A 58 -9.75 19.35 -5.46
N ALA A 59 -9.59 20.68 -5.44
CA ALA A 59 -8.32 21.33 -5.18
C ALA A 59 -7.81 21.09 -3.74
N VAL A 60 -8.71 21.10 -2.75
CA VAL A 60 -8.36 20.76 -1.35
C VAL A 60 -7.96 19.28 -1.23
N LEU A 61 -8.71 18.36 -1.85
CA LEU A 61 -8.39 16.93 -1.85
C LEU A 61 -7.05 16.65 -2.55
N LEU A 62 -6.76 17.33 -3.66
CA LEU A 62 -5.49 17.22 -4.37
C LEU A 62 -4.32 17.76 -3.53
N PHE A 63 -4.50 18.89 -2.83
CA PHE A 63 -3.50 19.41 -1.91
C PHE A 63 -3.23 18.46 -0.74
N VAL A 64 -4.28 17.90 -0.13
CA VAL A 64 -4.15 16.88 0.93
C VAL A 64 -3.47 15.61 0.41
N GLY A 65 -3.76 15.18 -0.82
CA GLY A 65 -3.10 14.05 -1.47
C GLY A 65 -1.59 14.26 -1.65
N ILE A 66 -1.17 15.45 -2.12
CA ILE A 66 0.26 15.81 -2.25
C ILE A 66 0.94 15.90 -0.88
N TYR A 67 0.26 16.44 0.13
CA TYR A 67 0.79 16.49 1.49
C TYR A 67 0.99 15.09 2.09
N LEU A 68 0.02 14.19 1.93
CA LEU A 68 0.13 12.80 2.39
C LEU A 68 1.21 12.03 1.63
N ASP A 69 1.33 12.20 0.31
CA ASP A 69 2.42 11.65 -0.51
C ASP A 69 3.81 12.09 -0.01
N SER A 70 3.96 13.37 0.36
CA SER A 70 5.20 13.89 0.97
C SER A 70 5.51 13.24 2.32
N VAL A 71 4.51 13.12 3.21
CA VAL A 71 4.68 12.50 4.55
C VAL A 71 4.99 11.01 4.43
N VAL A 72 4.39 10.30 3.47
CA VAL A 72 4.71 8.90 3.17
C VAL A 72 6.14 8.78 2.67
N LYS A 73 6.57 9.58 1.69
CA LYS A 73 7.94 9.55 1.17
C LYS A 73 8.99 9.81 2.24
N GLU A 74 8.83 10.88 3.03
CA GLU A 74 9.73 11.19 4.15
C GLU A 74 9.82 10.03 5.16
N ARG A 75 8.73 9.27 5.37
CA ARG A 75 8.72 8.12 6.26
C ARG A 75 9.34 6.84 5.66
N PHE A 76 9.31 6.67 4.33
CA PHE A 76 9.82 5.49 3.62
C PHE A 76 11.25 5.65 3.09
N ASP A 77 11.70 6.87 2.77
CA ASP A 77 13.07 7.18 2.34
C ASP A 77 14.06 7.11 3.52
N GLY A 78 13.56 7.23 4.76
CA GLY A 78 14.32 7.10 6.00
C GLY A 78 14.23 5.72 6.65
N GLN A 79 14.82 5.58 7.85
CA GLN A 79 14.71 4.35 8.63
C GLN A 79 13.29 4.17 9.18
N LEU A 80 12.50 3.34 8.49
CA LEU A 80 11.12 2.97 8.86
C LEU A 80 11.02 2.46 10.30
N PHE A 81 11.94 1.58 10.70
CA PHE A 81 11.99 1.00 12.05
C PHE A 81 13.41 1.06 12.60
N GLU A 82 13.53 1.54 13.85
CA GLU A 82 14.67 1.20 14.69
C GLU A 82 14.68 -0.33 14.85
N LEU A 83 15.86 -0.95 14.69
CA LEU A 83 16.02 -2.40 14.73
C LEU A 83 16.83 -2.76 15.99
N PRO A 84 16.34 -3.69 16.83
CA PRO A 84 17.01 -4.07 18.07
C PRO A 84 18.35 -4.75 17.81
N THR A 85 19.26 -4.66 18.77
CA THR A 85 20.52 -5.41 18.73
C THR A 85 20.24 -6.89 19.01
N VAL A 86 20.43 -7.74 18.00
CA VAL A 86 20.29 -9.19 18.15
C VAL A 86 21.50 -9.76 18.89
N VAL A 87 21.25 -10.54 19.94
CA VAL A 87 22.29 -11.20 20.74
C VAL A 87 22.34 -12.68 20.37
N TYR A 88 23.52 -13.14 19.97
CA TYR A 88 23.80 -14.54 19.62
C TYR A 88 24.68 -15.22 20.68
N ALA A 89 24.57 -16.55 20.78
CA ALA A 89 25.46 -17.40 21.55
C ALA A 89 26.83 -17.57 20.87
N ARG A 90 27.71 -18.39 21.48
CA ARG A 90 28.95 -18.84 20.83
C ARG A 90 28.65 -19.52 19.49
N ILE A 91 29.54 -19.36 18.52
CA ILE A 91 29.58 -20.22 17.33
C ILE A 91 30.20 -21.56 17.75
N LEU A 92 29.58 -22.69 17.41
CA LEU A 92 30.25 -23.98 17.47
C LEU A 92 31.01 -24.20 16.16
N ASN A 93 32.34 -24.15 16.25
CA ASN A 93 33.22 -24.67 15.21
C ASN A 93 33.39 -26.18 15.47
N LEU A 94 33.50 -26.96 14.39
CA LEU A 94 33.74 -28.39 14.39
C LEU A 94 34.96 -28.68 13.52
N ASN A 95 35.93 -29.42 14.04
CA ASN A 95 37.17 -29.75 13.35
C ASN A 95 37.46 -31.27 13.43
N PRO A 96 38.00 -31.89 12.36
CA PRO A 96 38.49 -33.27 12.42
C PRO A 96 39.58 -33.43 13.49
N GLY A 97 39.42 -34.43 14.37
CA GLY A 97 40.29 -34.68 15.52
C GLY A 97 39.76 -34.13 16.85
N GLU A 98 38.64 -33.41 16.86
CA GLU A 98 38.04 -32.92 18.11
C GLU A 98 37.31 -34.03 18.89
N ASN A 99 37.56 -34.06 20.21
CA ASN A 99 36.87 -34.93 21.15
C ASN A 99 35.46 -34.40 21.48
N ILE A 100 34.60 -34.28 20.47
CA ILE A 100 33.17 -34.03 20.59
C ILE A 100 32.40 -35.32 20.22
N THR A 101 31.52 -35.76 21.09
CA THR A 101 30.71 -36.97 20.86
C THR A 101 29.52 -36.69 19.95
N ILE A 102 29.02 -37.75 19.30
CA ILE A 102 27.80 -37.70 18.49
C ILE A 102 26.56 -37.27 19.30
N GLN A 103 26.54 -37.49 20.62
CA GLN A 103 25.42 -37.07 21.47
C GLN A 103 25.51 -35.58 21.84
N GLU A 104 26.69 -35.03 22.08
CA GLU A 104 26.88 -33.59 22.32
C GLU A 104 26.51 -32.76 21.09
N LEU A 105 26.94 -33.19 19.89
CA LEU A 105 26.51 -32.53 18.66
C LEU A 105 24.98 -32.55 18.51
N ARG A 106 24.32 -33.67 18.82
CA ARG A 106 22.86 -33.77 18.74
C ARG A 106 22.18 -32.84 19.75
N ASN A 107 22.70 -32.74 20.97
CA ASN A 107 22.20 -31.80 21.96
C ASN A 107 22.30 -30.33 21.45
N GLU A 108 23.41 -29.94 20.81
CA GLU A 108 23.57 -28.60 20.23
C GLU A 108 22.64 -28.39 19.02
N LEU A 109 22.49 -29.38 18.13
CA LEU A 109 21.55 -29.33 17.00
C LEU A 109 20.10 -29.19 17.45
N ASP A 110 19.69 -29.96 18.47
CA ASP A 110 18.35 -29.88 19.06
C ASP A 110 18.15 -28.50 19.76
N VAL A 111 19.19 -27.96 20.42
CA VAL A 111 19.21 -26.59 20.98
C VAL A 111 19.11 -25.50 19.90
N LEU A 112 19.63 -25.74 18.70
CA LEU A 112 19.51 -24.92 17.49
C LEU A 112 18.22 -25.21 16.68
N ASN A 113 17.26 -25.95 17.26
CA ASN A 113 15.99 -26.32 16.62
C ASN A 113 16.17 -27.02 15.25
N TYR A 114 17.22 -27.82 15.06
CA TYR A 114 17.33 -28.68 13.87
C TYR A 114 16.35 -29.84 13.96
N ARG A 115 15.75 -30.22 12.82
CA ARG A 115 14.79 -31.34 12.75
C ARG A 115 15.51 -32.64 12.46
N LYS A 116 15.37 -33.63 13.34
CA LYS A 116 15.83 -35.01 13.05
C LYS A 116 14.87 -35.69 12.08
N VAL A 117 15.38 -36.11 10.93
CA VAL A 117 14.65 -36.80 9.85
C VAL A 117 15.40 -38.05 9.39
N SER A 118 14.75 -38.88 8.56
CA SER A 118 15.36 -40.08 7.96
C SER A 118 16.26 -39.78 6.76
N GLN A 119 15.92 -38.75 5.98
CA GLN A 119 16.70 -38.24 4.86
C GLN A 119 16.58 -36.71 4.84
N PRO A 120 17.66 -35.96 5.15
CA PRO A 120 17.66 -34.50 5.08
C PRO A 120 17.43 -34.03 3.64
N ARG A 121 16.62 -32.97 3.48
CA ARG A 121 16.35 -32.33 2.18
C ARG A 121 16.33 -30.80 2.25
N TYR A 122 16.18 -30.23 3.44
CA TYR A 122 16.11 -28.78 3.64
C TYR A 122 17.12 -28.30 4.69
N PRO A 123 17.62 -27.05 4.61
CA PRO A 123 18.49 -26.50 5.64
C PRO A 123 17.80 -26.44 7.01
N GLY A 124 18.53 -26.83 8.06
CA GLY A 124 17.93 -27.05 9.39
C GLY A 124 17.47 -28.49 9.64
N GLU A 125 17.87 -29.46 8.81
CA GLU A 125 17.57 -30.88 8.98
C GLU A 125 18.83 -31.73 9.19
N TYR A 126 18.69 -32.82 9.94
CA TYR A 126 19.76 -33.80 10.15
C TYR A 126 19.24 -35.24 10.22
N SER A 127 20.07 -36.21 9.83
CA SER A 127 19.89 -37.63 10.16
C SER A 127 21.04 -38.09 11.05
N SER A 128 20.82 -39.11 11.89
CA SER A 128 21.85 -39.59 12.81
C SER A 128 21.72 -41.10 13.07
N SER A 129 22.84 -41.77 12.82
CA SER A 129 23.15 -43.16 13.17
C SER A 129 24.01 -43.22 14.44
N SER A 130 24.67 -44.36 14.72
CA SER A 130 25.62 -44.52 15.82
C SER A 130 26.99 -43.86 15.58
N THR A 131 27.46 -43.82 14.33
CA THR A 131 28.82 -43.34 13.97
C THR A 131 28.82 -42.22 12.93
N ARG A 132 27.64 -41.78 12.45
CA ARG A 132 27.52 -40.71 11.46
C ARG A 132 26.32 -39.80 11.70
N VAL A 133 26.51 -38.52 11.40
CA VAL A 133 25.45 -37.50 11.29
C VAL A 133 25.48 -36.91 9.88
N GLU A 134 24.37 -36.97 9.18
CA GLU A 134 24.15 -36.21 7.95
C GLU A 134 23.45 -34.90 8.33
N LEU A 135 23.91 -33.78 7.81
CA LEU A 135 23.46 -32.45 8.24
C LEU A 135 23.34 -31.52 7.02
N ILE A 136 22.25 -30.76 6.94
CA ILE A 136 22.16 -29.59 6.04
C ILE A 136 22.16 -28.33 6.92
N ARG A 137 23.36 -27.78 7.14
CA ARG A 137 23.61 -26.58 7.96
C ARG A 137 22.91 -25.39 7.30
N ARG A 138 22.23 -24.52 8.07
CA ARG A 138 21.51 -23.34 7.54
C ARG A 138 22.44 -22.32 6.88
N PRO A 139 21.98 -21.49 5.91
CA PRO A 139 22.75 -20.33 5.49
C PRO A 139 22.81 -19.31 6.65
N PHE A 140 23.93 -18.61 6.82
CA PHE A 140 24.11 -17.65 7.91
C PHE A 140 25.12 -16.54 7.55
N GLU A 141 24.84 -15.31 8.01
CA GLU A 141 25.74 -14.16 7.85
C GLU A 141 26.69 -14.07 9.06
N PHE A 142 27.89 -14.64 8.93
CA PHE A 142 28.94 -14.55 9.95
C PHE A 142 29.67 -13.20 9.87
N ALA A 143 30.36 -12.81 10.94
CA ALA A 143 31.04 -11.51 11.04
C ALA A 143 32.18 -11.32 10.00
N ASP A 144 32.74 -12.41 9.47
CA ASP A 144 33.72 -12.45 8.39
C ASP A 144 33.10 -12.63 6.99
N GLY A 145 31.80 -12.91 6.89
CA GLY A 145 31.07 -12.98 5.62
C GLY A 145 29.87 -13.95 5.63
N PRO A 146 29.00 -13.87 4.61
CA PRO A 146 27.91 -14.83 4.42
C PRO A 146 28.43 -16.21 4.02
N GLU A 147 27.94 -17.26 4.68
CA GLU A 147 28.06 -18.63 4.19
C GLU A 147 26.68 -19.14 3.72
N PRO A 148 26.62 -19.87 2.59
CA PRO A 148 25.41 -20.58 2.18
C PRO A 148 25.11 -21.76 3.11
N ASP A 149 24.06 -22.52 2.84
CA ASP A 149 23.84 -23.83 3.45
C ASP A 149 25.00 -24.81 3.17
N ARG A 150 25.12 -25.84 4.01
CA ARG A 150 26.13 -26.90 3.87
C ARG A 150 25.56 -28.30 4.09
N HIS A 151 25.46 -29.10 3.04
CA HIS A 151 25.12 -30.53 3.09
C HIS A 151 26.39 -31.36 3.30
N VAL A 152 26.51 -31.99 4.47
CA VAL A 152 27.72 -32.67 4.94
C VAL A 152 27.41 -34.01 5.61
N MET A 153 28.42 -34.89 5.62
CA MET A 153 28.45 -36.13 6.41
C MET A 153 29.58 -36.05 7.45
N LEU A 154 29.21 -36.03 8.72
CA LEU A 154 30.11 -36.03 9.87
C LEU A 154 30.33 -37.48 10.32
N HIS A 155 31.58 -37.94 10.35
CA HIS A 155 31.93 -39.31 10.78
C HIS A 155 32.61 -39.28 12.15
N PHE A 156 32.13 -40.11 13.07
CA PHE A 156 32.55 -40.20 14.46
C PHE A 156 33.16 -41.57 14.78
N SER A 157 34.02 -41.59 15.80
CA SER A 157 34.51 -42.77 16.51
C SER A 157 34.41 -42.55 18.03
N ASP A 158 34.90 -43.51 18.81
CA ASP A 158 35.00 -43.40 20.28
C ASP A 158 35.93 -42.25 20.74
N SER A 159 36.74 -41.70 19.83
CA SER A 159 37.62 -40.55 20.04
C SER A 159 37.07 -39.22 19.47
N GLY A 160 35.77 -39.16 19.18
CA GLY A 160 35.09 -37.95 18.72
C GLY A 160 35.00 -37.81 17.19
N LEU A 161 34.94 -36.58 16.69
CA LEU A 161 34.75 -36.25 15.27
C LEU A 161 36.02 -36.55 14.45
N GLN A 162 35.95 -37.51 13.53
CA GLN A 162 37.11 -37.96 12.75
C GLN A 162 37.20 -37.33 11.36
N ARG A 163 36.05 -37.00 10.74
CA ARG A 163 36.00 -36.49 9.36
C ARG A 163 34.74 -35.68 9.11
N ILE A 164 34.89 -34.54 8.44
CA ILE A 164 33.81 -33.74 7.86
C ILE A 164 33.88 -33.93 6.34
N GLN A 165 32.91 -34.61 5.76
CA GLN A 165 32.86 -34.87 4.32
C GLN A 165 31.80 -33.97 3.67
N SER A 166 32.13 -33.33 2.56
CA SER A 166 31.15 -32.59 1.74
C SER A 166 30.26 -33.57 0.95
N LEU A 167 28.97 -33.26 0.84
CA LEU A 167 28.02 -33.98 -0.03
C LEU A 167 27.66 -33.16 -1.29
N GLU A 168 27.85 -31.84 -1.26
CA GLU A 168 27.80 -30.94 -2.42
C GLU A 168 28.95 -31.18 -3.41
N SER A 169 30.14 -31.50 -2.88
CA SER A 169 31.40 -31.45 -3.63
C SER A 169 32.33 -32.60 -3.24
N LYS A 170 33.21 -33.01 -4.16
CA LYS A 170 34.16 -34.10 -3.92
C LYS A 170 35.33 -33.63 -3.05
N GLY A 171 35.16 -33.65 -1.74
CA GLY A 171 36.24 -33.34 -0.80
C GLY A 171 35.82 -33.49 0.67
N ASP A 172 36.83 -33.39 1.54
CA ASP A 172 36.66 -33.26 2.98
C ASP A 172 36.89 -31.80 3.39
N LEU A 173 36.21 -31.36 4.44
CA LEU A 173 36.32 -30.01 4.99
C LEU A 173 37.23 -30.04 6.21
N GLY A 174 38.16 -29.08 6.28
CA GLY A 174 39.04 -28.92 7.44
C GLY A 174 38.33 -28.37 8.69
N TYR A 175 37.15 -27.78 8.52
CA TYR A 175 36.25 -27.32 9.58
C TYR A 175 34.80 -27.22 9.07
N LEU A 176 33.85 -27.09 10.01
CA LEU A 176 32.47 -26.67 9.77
C LEU A 176 32.05 -25.71 10.89
N ARG A 177 31.29 -24.66 10.56
CA ARG A 177 30.67 -23.77 11.55
C ARG A 177 29.18 -24.08 11.65
N LEU A 178 28.63 -24.22 12.85
CA LEU A 178 27.17 -24.13 13.04
C LEU A 178 26.78 -22.66 13.24
N GLU A 179 25.57 -22.30 12.82
CA GLU A 179 25.03 -20.98 13.14
C GLU A 179 24.84 -20.84 14.67
N PRO A 180 25.15 -19.68 15.26
CA PRO A 180 24.99 -19.48 16.68
C PRO A 180 23.52 -19.30 17.06
N LYS A 181 23.11 -19.83 18.22
CA LYS A 181 21.75 -19.65 18.73
C LYS A 181 21.44 -18.17 18.98
N MET A 182 20.36 -17.65 18.40
CA MET A 182 19.79 -16.37 18.83
C MET A 182 19.31 -16.50 20.28
N LEU A 183 19.86 -15.69 21.18
CA LEU A 183 19.50 -15.63 22.60
C LEU A 183 18.37 -14.63 22.86
N GLY A 184 18.29 -13.57 22.06
CA GLY A 184 17.22 -12.57 22.15
C GLY A 184 17.55 -11.27 21.42
N MET A 185 16.78 -10.25 21.73
CA MET A 185 16.90 -8.88 21.22
C MET A 185 17.04 -7.91 22.38
N LEU A 186 17.97 -6.96 22.25
CA LEU A 186 18.11 -5.83 23.15
C LEU A 186 17.57 -4.57 22.47
N GLU A 187 16.50 -4.05 23.06
CA GLU A 187 15.85 -2.78 22.75
C GLU A 187 15.72 -2.01 24.06
N LYS A 188 15.92 -0.69 24.05
CA LYS A 188 15.95 0.09 25.31
C LYS A 188 14.67 0.85 25.61
N ASP A 189 14.00 1.36 24.57
CA ASP A 189 13.00 2.42 24.71
C ASP A 189 11.69 2.11 23.91
N ARG A 190 11.42 0.85 23.55
CA ARG A 190 10.19 0.38 22.86
C ARG A 190 9.74 -1.03 23.27
N ASP A 191 8.42 -1.27 23.24
CA ASP A 191 7.79 -2.58 23.48
C ASP A 191 7.75 -3.49 22.23
N GLU A 192 8.01 -2.95 21.03
CA GLU A 192 7.88 -3.67 19.76
C GLU A 192 9.23 -4.20 19.26
N GLN A 193 9.45 -5.52 19.33
CA GLN A 193 10.65 -6.17 18.77
C GLN A 193 10.43 -6.60 17.31
N ARG A 194 11.39 -6.29 16.42
CA ARG A 194 11.32 -6.58 14.98
C ARG A 194 12.61 -7.23 14.48
N LEU A 195 12.51 -8.36 13.78
CA LEU A 195 13.60 -8.90 12.98
C LEU A 195 13.39 -8.49 11.52
N PHE A 196 14.34 -7.77 10.93
CA PHE A 196 14.28 -7.48 9.50
C PHE A 196 14.69 -8.71 8.70
N LEU A 197 13.84 -9.10 7.74
CA LEU A 197 14.11 -10.08 6.70
C LEU A 197 13.71 -9.47 5.36
N ARG A 198 14.49 -9.73 4.32
CA ARG A 198 14.19 -9.28 2.95
C ARG A 198 13.12 -10.17 2.31
N ARG A 199 12.40 -9.66 1.30
CA ARG A 199 11.31 -10.38 0.61
C ARG A 199 11.74 -11.70 -0.02
N ASP A 200 13.00 -11.84 -0.45
CA ASP A 200 13.60 -13.07 -0.97
C ASP A 200 13.80 -14.18 0.08
N GLN A 201 13.74 -13.84 1.37
CA GLN A 201 13.96 -14.78 2.47
C GLN A 201 12.66 -15.42 3.00
N PHE A 202 11.49 -14.94 2.57
CA PHE A 202 10.20 -15.51 2.94
C PHE A 202 9.79 -16.62 1.95
N PRO A 203 9.38 -17.82 2.41
CA PRO A 203 8.87 -18.86 1.53
C PRO A 203 7.60 -18.40 0.80
N GLU A 204 7.52 -18.58 -0.52
CA GLU A 204 6.36 -18.13 -1.32
C GLU A 204 5.03 -18.69 -0.79
N ILE A 205 5.00 -19.94 -0.32
CA ILE A 205 3.81 -20.55 0.30
C ILE A 205 3.28 -19.80 1.54
N LEU A 206 4.12 -19.04 2.25
CA LEU A 206 3.70 -18.16 3.35
C LEU A 206 3.10 -16.86 2.81
N VAL A 207 3.59 -16.37 1.67
CA VAL A 207 3.06 -15.18 0.99
C VAL A 207 1.72 -15.50 0.33
N ASP A 208 1.63 -16.62 -0.38
CA ASP A 208 0.37 -17.14 -0.96
C ASP A 208 -0.69 -17.35 0.13
N ALA A 209 -0.30 -17.90 1.28
CA ALA A 209 -1.20 -18.09 2.42
C ALA A 209 -1.65 -16.75 3.02
N LEU A 210 -0.75 -15.79 3.20
CA LEU A 210 -1.06 -14.45 3.73
C LEU A 210 -2.06 -13.71 2.82
N LEU A 211 -1.80 -13.69 1.52
CA LEU A 211 -2.69 -13.12 0.52
C LEU A 211 -4.06 -13.82 0.57
N ALA A 212 -4.12 -15.14 0.46
CA ALA A 212 -5.37 -15.90 0.52
C ALA A 212 -6.16 -15.73 1.83
N THR A 213 -5.53 -15.29 2.93
CA THR A 213 -6.22 -14.96 4.19
C THR A 213 -6.71 -13.51 4.27
N GLU A 214 -5.87 -12.53 3.94
CA GLU A 214 -6.09 -11.09 4.19
C GLU A 214 -6.56 -10.31 2.93
N ASP A 215 -6.07 -10.68 1.74
CA ASP A 215 -6.19 -9.92 0.50
C ASP A 215 -6.98 -10.75 -0.55
N ARG A 216 -8.31 -10.62 -0.52
CA ARG A 216 -9.25 -11.60 -1.10
C ARG A 216 -9.94 -11.17 -2.40
N ASP A 217 -9.66 -9.97 -2.92
CA ASP A 217 -10.36 -9.34 -4.06
C ASP A 217 -9.39 -8.88 -5.16
#